data_AF-A0A931ZWG3-F1
#
_entry.id   AF-A0A931ZWG3-F1
#
_cell.length_a   1.000
_cell.length_b   1.000
_cell.length_c   1.000
_cell.angle_alpha   90.00
_cell.angle_beta   90.00
_cell.angle_gamma   90.00
#
_symmetry.space_group_name_H-M   'P 1'
#
loop_
_entity.id
_entity.type
_entity.pdbx_description
1 polymer ?
#
loop_
_entity_poly.entity_id
_entity_poly.type
_entity_poly.pdbx_seq_one_letter_code
_entity_poly.pdbx_strand_id
1 'polypeptide(L)'
;MKRGAGIGRVVATEATPATPHEFRFRAAANEDAVGIGALVRVSGDGGRRVYAVVTDGRAYEADGETGNGKRETILWTASVLRQVPPEPLRPVPIADVYLAAPEDVAVALRMDAYSAGLPVGLYGSEASRAPVQLDPDFLVGPEAAHLNVGGVSGLATKTSAMVFLLAGAFQCFPRSKGTIAAVCFNVKGGDLCFLDRAASLSEPDGAMYRALGLEPRPFARTRYFAPFKPDGVNLNTLRSHEELRSSVQPLVWGLPEVLEYAEVLLNREDIDAKADAFIDFLGDRVIGREFADDWGGVHRVTSFADLDRLFRAIFDGLEQKGGRSDMWRTHHVATMRKVRNRLLNISVRCRGLVADDGSSNDLPFGAFEDRAVYVLDLAGTDQLAQDLVFTRVVSKLREHLERRDLGVEHVIVLVDELNKYAPADGPESYVREMLLDIAERGRYLGLVLFGAQQFRSQVHRRVVGNAATAIFGRSDLDELGTAGYQGLSPATKI
;
A
#
# COMPACT_ATOMS: atom_id res chain seq x y z
N MET A 1 31.14 -29.45 -3.90
CA MET A 1 30.50 -28.51 -4.85
C MET A 1 31.60 -27.84 -5.66
N LYS A 2 31.66 -28.05 -6.98
CA LYS A 2 32.68 -27.39 -7.83
C LYS A 2 32.43 -25.88 -7.76
N ARG A 3 33.40 -25.12 -7.22
CA ARG A 3 33.34 -23.66 -7.21
C ARG A 3 33.21 -23.19 -8.67
N GLY A 4 32.26 -22.29 -8.94
CA GLY A 4 32.16 -21.65 -10.26
C GLY A 4 33.49 -21.00 -10.63
N ALA A 5 33.73 -20.84 -11.93
CA ALA A 5 34.94 -20.14 -12.40
C ALA A 5 34.97 -18.72 -11.80
N GLY A 6 36.15 -18.28 -11.36
CA GLY A 6 36.34 -16.90 -10.89
C GLY A 6 36.03 -15.91 -11.99
N ILE A 7 35.22 -14.90 -11.69
CA ILE A 7 34.82 -13.85 -12.64
C ILE A 7 35.80 -12.67 -12.65
N GLY A 8 36.75 -12.66 -11.72
CA GLY A 8 37.77 -11.62 -11.62
C GLY A 8 38.59 -11.74 -10.34
N ARG A 9 39.44 -10.75 -10.09
CA ARG A 9 40.26 -10.67 -8.87
C ARG A 9 40.23 -9.28 -8.29
N VAL A 10 40.13 -9.18 -6.97
CA VAL A 10 40.19 -7.91 -6.24
C VAL A 10 41.51 -7.20 -6.56
N VAL A 11 41.41 -5.91 -6.88
CA VAL A 11 42.55 -5.02 -7.13
C VAL A 11 42.47 -3.88 -6.13
N ALA A 12 43.58 -3.63 -5.44
CA ALA A 12 43.73 -2.51 -4.52
C ALA A 12 45.03 -1.78 -4.85
N THR A 13 44.98 -0.45 -4.86
CA THR A 13 46.17 0.40 -4.98
C THR A 13 46.19 1.39 -3.82
N GLU A 14 47.28 2.13 -3.65
CA GLU A 14 47.33 3.19 -2.62
C GLU A 14 46.27 4.28 -2.86
N ALA A 15 46.00 4.62 -4.13
CA ALA A 15 44.98 5.59 -4.51
C ALA A 15 43.55 5.04 -4.39
N THR A 16 43.38 3.72 -4.52
CA THR A 16 42.08 3.03 -4.45
C THR A 16 42.18 1.76 -3.60
N PRO A 17 42.31 1.89 -2.27
CA PRO A 17 42.45 0.75 -1.39
C PRO A 17 41.13 -0.03 -1.30
N ALA A 18 41.21 -1.35 -1.10
CA ALA A 18 40.05 -2.13 -0.69
C ALA A 18 39.72 -1.77 0.77
N THR A 19 38.47 -1.42 1.04
CA THR A 19 37.99 -1.07 2.38
C THR A 19 37.04 -2.15 2.90
N PRO A 20 36.53 -2.06 4.13
CA PRO A 20 35.47 -2.97 4.55
C PRO A 20 34.11 -2.74 3.87
N HIS A 21 33.93 -1.61 3.17
CA HIS A 21 32.65 -1.17 2.60
C HIS A 21 32.63 -1.20 1.08
N GLU A 22 33.79 -1.11 0.44
CA GLU A 22 33.91 -1.04 -1.03
C GLU A 22 35.23 -1.70 -1.46
N PHE A 23 35.20 -2.40 -2.60
CA PHE A 23 36.40 -2.84 -3.29
C PHE A 23 36.22 -2.76 -4.81
N ARG A 24 37.33 -2.89 -5.53
CA ARG A 24 37.34 -2.99 -7.00
C ARG A 24 37.89 -4.33 -7.42
N PHE A 25 37.42 -4.85 -8.55
CA PHE A 25 37.97 -6.07 -9.13
C PHE A 25 38.06 -5.98 -10.63
N ARG A 26 39.12 -6.58 -11.19
CA ARG A 26 39.32 -6.67 -12.63
C ARG A 26 38.62 -7.92 -13.14
N ALA A 27 37.79 -7.78 -14.17
CA ALA A 27 37.12 -8.92 -14.79
C ALA A 27 38.14 -9.90 -15.39
N ALA A 28 37.84 -11.19 -15.34
CA ALA A 28 38.49 -12.18 -16.20
C ALA A 28 38.08 -11.92 -17.66
N ALA A 29 38.84 -12.44 -18.64
CA ALA A 29 38.64 -12.19 -20.07
C ALA A 29 37.26 -12.64 -20.66
N ASN A 30 36.34 -13.13 -19.82
CA ASN A 30 34.95 -13.42 -20.17
C ASN A 30 34.06 -12.26 -19.69
N GLU A 31 33.80 -11.31 -20.57
CA GLU A 31 33.13 -10.04 -20.27
C GLU A 31 31.63 -10.19 -19.99
N ASP A 32 30.99 -11.26 -20.47
CA ASP A 32 29.51 -11.39 -20.45
C ASP A 32 28.90 -11.85 -19.11
N ALA A 33 29.71 -12.11 -18.08
CA ALA A 33 29.24 -12.75 -16.85
C ALA A 33 28.81 -11.77 -15.74
N VAL A 34 29.13 -10.48 -15.85
CA VAL A 34 29.01 -9.50 -14.75
C VAL A 34 28.45 -8.17 -15.25
N GLY A 35 27.47 -7.62 -14.53
CA GLY A 35 26.94 -6.29 -14.78
C GLY A 35 26.58 -5.57 -13.47
N ILE A 36 26.14 -4.32 -13.58
CA ILE A 36 25.63 -3.55 -12.44
C ILE A 36 24.45 -4.30 -11.81
N GLY A 37 24.41 -4.37 -10.48
CA GLY A 37 23.43 -5.14 -9.72
C GLY A 37 23.80 -6.61 -9.52
N ALA A 38 24.89 -7.10 -10.13
CA ALA A 38 25.40 -8.45 -9.86
C ALA A 38 25.86 -8.59 -8.41
N LEU A 39 25.45 -9.67 -7.74
CA LEU A 39 25.91 -10.05 -6.41
C LEU A 39 27.15 -10.92 -6.58
N VAL A 40 28.20 -10.59 -5.84
CA VAL A 40 29.48 -11.25 -5.90
C VAL A 40 29.96 -11.66 -4.51
N ARG A 41 30.79 -12.69 -4.48
CA ARG A 41 31.43 -13.20 -3.27
C ARG A 41 32.94 -13.22 -3.43
N VAL A 42 33.64 -12.74 -2.41
CA VAL A 42 35.09 -12.90 -2.23
C VAL A 42 35.35 -13.86 -1.08
N SER A 43 36.23 -14.83 -1.29
CA SER A 43 36.68 -15.75 -0.24
C SER A 43 38.06 -15.34 0.25
N GLY A 44 38.17 -15.03 1.53
CA GLY A 44 39.43 -14.75 2.20
C GLY A 44 39.95 -15.94 3.01
N ASP A 45 41.14 -15.76 3.57
CA ASP A 45 41.76 -16.74 4.47
C ASP A 45 40.89 -17.00 5.72
N GLY A 46 41.05 -18.18 6.31
CA GLY A 46 40.35 -18.56 7.54
C GLY A 46 38.83 -18.71 7.40
N GLY A 47 38.32 -18.94 6.18
CA GLY A 47 36.88 -19.11 5.93
C GLY A 47 36.08 -17.82 5.86
N ARG A 48 36.75 -16.66 5.84
CA ARG A 48 36.11 -15.36 5.72
C ARG A 48 35.44 -15.22 4.35
N ARG A 49 34.20 -14.73 4.35
CA ARG A 49 33.42 -14.48 3.13
C ARG A 49 32.93 -13.05 3.12
N VAL A 50 33.10 -12.37 1.99
CA VAL A 50 32.60 -11.02 1.76
C VAL A 50 31.61 -11.07 0.62
N TYR A 51 30.44 -10.48 0.83
CA TYR A 51 29.34 -10.42 -0.14
C TYR A 51 29.11 -8.97 -0.52
N ALA A 52 28.98 -8.69 -1.82
CA ALA A 52 28.87 -7.34 -2.34
C ALA A 52 27.99 -7.26 -3.58
N VAL A 53 27.50 -6.06 -3.89
CA VAL A 53 26.78 -5.74 -5.12
C VAL A 53 27.66 -4.88 -6.02
N VAL A 54 27.71 -5.20 -7.30
CA VAL A 54 28.42 -4.39 -8.31
C VAL A 54 27.64 -3.11 -8.57
N THR A 55 28.29 -1.96 -8.40
CA THR A 55 27.67 -0.63 -8.49
C THR A 55 28.24 0.25 -9.60
N ASP A 56 29.43 -0.04 -10.14
CA ASP A 56 29.99 0.76 -11.23
C ASP A 56 30.93 -0.09 -12.07
N GLY A 57 31.12 0.27 -13.34
CA GLY A 57 31.99 -0.41 -14.28
C GLY A 57 32.74 0.59 -15.14
N ARG A 58 34.07 0.49 -15.18
CA ARG A 58 34.93 1.38 -15.97
C ARG A 58 35.80 0.57 -16.91
N ALA A 59 35.66 0.82 -18.21
CA ALA A 59 36.54 0.27 -19.23
C ALA A 59 37.75 1.20 -19.44
N TYR A 60 38.94 0.61 -19.58
CA TYR A 60 40.14 1.31 -20.00
C TYR A 60 41.06 0.39 -20.79
N GLU A 61 41.91 0.97 -21.65
CA GLU A 61 42.94 0.21 -22.37
C GLU A 61 44.17 0.03 -21.48
N ALA A 62 44.59 -1.21 -21.26
CA ALA A 62 45.85 -1.51 -20.59
C ALA A 62 46.93 -1.85 -21.63
N ASP A 63 48.13 -1.29 -21.48
CA ASP A 63 49.29 -1.69 -22.28
C ASP A 63 49.67 -3.13 -21.92
N GLY A 64 49.54 -4.04 -22.88
CA GLY A 64 49.92 -5.43 -22.71
C GLY A 64 51.45 -5.56 -22.65
N GLU A 65 51.97 -6.16 -21.57
CA GLU A 65 53.43 -6.34 -21.38
C GLU A 65 54.11 -7.22 -22.47
N THR A 66 53.37 -7.81 -23.40
CA THR A 66 53.94 -8.51 -24.56
C THR A 66 53.04 -8.41 -25.80
N GLY A 67 53.35 -7.45 -26.67
CA GLY A 67 53.35 -7.61 -28.14
C GLY A 67 52.06 -7.88 -28.91
N ASN A 68 50.89 -8.04 -28.28
CA ASN A 68 49.63 -8.29 -29.01
C ASN A 68 48.49 -7.43 -28.49
N GLY A 69 48.28 -6.27 -29.13
CA GLY A 69 47.04 -5.48 -29.09
C GLY A 69 46.70 -4.83 -27.74
N LYS A 70 46.15 -3.62 -27.79
CA LYS A 70 45.48 -3.01 -26.63
C LYS A 70 44.31 -3.91 -26.24
N ARG A 71 44.30 -4.38 -24.99
CA ARG A 71 43.16 -5.13 -24.42
C ARG A 71 42.33 -4.18 -23.59
N GLU A 72 41.06 -4.04 -23.96
CA GLU A 72 40.07 -3.41 -23.10
C GLU A 72 39.98 -4.20 -21.79
N THR A 73 40.05 -3.47 -20.68
CA THR A 73 40.01 -4.04 -19.33
C THR A 73 38.89 -3.34 -18.57
N ILE A 74 37.98 -4.13 -18.00
CA ILE A 74 36.89 -3.61 -17.18
C ILE A 74 37.27 -3.72 -15.69
N LEU A 75 37.18 -2.58 -15.00
CA LEU A 75 37.30 -2.47 -13.55
C LEU A 75 35.92 -2.23 -12.95
N TRP A 76 35.42 -3.22 -12.22
CA TRP A 76 34.16 -3.15 -11.51
C TRP A 76 34.37 -2.58 -10.10
N THR A 77 33.44 -1.75 -9.64
CA THR A 77 33.33 -1.31 -8.24
C THR A 77 32.19 -2.08 -7.58
N ALA A 78 32.45 -2.63 -6.39
CA ALA A 78 31.47 -3.37 -5.62
C ALA A 78 31.33 -2.84 -4.19
N SER A 79 30.08 -2.60 -3.78
CA SER A 79 29.71 -2.17 -2.44
C SER A 79 29.41 -3.38 -1.56
N VAL A 80 30.11 -3.49 -0.43
CA VAL A 80 29.99 -4.62 0.50
C VAL A 80 28.66 -4.57 1.25
N LEU A 81 27.89 -5.65 1.13
CA LEU A 81 26.61 -5.83 1.83
C LEU A 81 26.79 -6.53 3.18
N ARG A 82 27.68 -7.52 3.23
CA ARG A 82 27.93 -8.32 4.43
C ARG A 82 29.30 -8.97 4.43
N GLN A 83 29.87 -9.11 5.62
CA GLN A 83 31.05 -9.94 5.87
C GLN A 83 30.71 -11.04 6.89
N VAL A 84 31.30 -12.22 6.71
CA VAL A 84 31.18 -13.36 7.62
C VAL A 84 32.59 -13.85 7.97
N PRO A 85 33.00 -13.84 9.25
CA PRO A 85 32.27 -13.31 10.42
C PRO A 85 32.06 -11.78 10.35
N PRO A 86 31.07 -11.23 11.08
CA PRO A 86 30.78 -9.79 11.05
C PRO A 86 31.83 -8.94 11.76
N GLU A 87 32.49 -9.53 12.78
CA GLU A 87 33.52 -8.86 13.58
C GLU A 87 34.79 -9.72 13.66
N PRO A 88 35.98 -9.10 13.70
CA PRO A 88 36.22 -7.68 13.46
C PRO A 88 35.97 -7.31 12.00
N LEU A 89 35.37 -6.14 11.76
CA LEU A 89 35.20 -5.63 10.40
C LEU A 89 36.57 -5.31 9.78
N ARG A 90 36.91 -5.95 8.65
CA ARG A 90 38.23 -5.86 8.00
C ARG A 90 38.14 -5.41 6.54
N PRO A 91 39.22 -4.87 5.94
CA PRO A 91 39.32 -4.65 4.51
C PRO A 91 39.07 -5.92 3.70
N VAL A 92 38.45 -5.81 2.52
CA VAL A 92 38.27 -6.96 1.61
C VAL A 92 39.65 -7.49 1.18
N PRO A 93 39.91 -8.80 1.26
CA PRO A 93 41.20 -9.37 0.88
C PRO A 93 41.43 -9.32 -0.63
N ILE A 94 42.69 -9.26 -1.04
CA ILE A 94 43.11 -9.35 -2.45
C ILE A 94 42.98 -10.82 -2.91
N ALA A 95 41.77 -11.21 -3.31
CA ALA A 95 41.43 -12.58 -3.66
C ALA A 95 40.52 -12.66 -4.89
N ASP A 96 40.24 -13.88 -5.35
CA ASP A 96 39.34 -14.12 -6.48
C ASP A 96 37.89 -13.77 -6.11
N VAL A 97 37.19 -13.25 -7.11
CA VAL A 97 35.79 -12.86 -7.05
C VAL A 97 34.96 -13.89 -7.81
N TYR A 98 33.84 -14.29 -7.22
CA TYR A 98 32.90 -15.25 -7.80
C TYR A 98 31.52 -14.60 -7.90
N LEU A 99 30.74 -14.96 -8.93
CA LEU A 99 29.32 -14.63 -8.95
C LEU A 99 28.61 -15.34 -7.79
N ALA A 100 27.67 -14.66 -7.13
CA ALA A 100 26.93 -15.25 -6.03
C ALA A 100 26.04 -16.40 -6.50
N ALA A 101 26.17 -17.55 -5.85
CA ALA A 101 25.19 -18.64 -5.98
C ALA A 101 23.90 -18.30 -5.19
N PRO A 102 22.77 -19.00 -5.40
CA PRO A 102 21.53 -18.73 -4.68
C PRO A 102 21.68 -18.71 -3.14
N GLU A 103 22.49 -19.61 -2.58
CA GLU A 103 22.80 -19.63 -1.15
C GLU A 103 23.63 -18.42 -0.70
N ASP A 104 24.49 -17.88 -1.58
CA ASP A 104 25.26 -16.67 -1.30
C ASP A 104 24.35 -15.44 -1.30
N VAL A 105 23.32 -15.39 -2.16
CA VAL A 105 22.32 -14.32 -2.20
C VAL A 105 21.55 -14.24 -0.87
N ALA A 106 21.13 -15.39 -0.34
CA ALA A 106 20.47 -15.46 0.97
C ALA A 106 21.32 -14.84 2.09
N VAL A 107 22.60 -15.19 2.15
CA VAL A 107 23.53 -14.63 3.14
C VAL A 107 23.82 -13.15 2.87
N ALA A 108 24.02 -12.76 1.62
CA ALA A 108 24.32 -11.38 1.22
C ALA A 108 23.20 -10.42 1.65
N LEU A 109 21.95 -10.82 1.42
CA LEU A 109 20.74 -10.05 1.75
C LEU A 109 20.23 -10.31 3.18
N ARG A 110 20.99 -11.05 4.00
CA ARG A 110 20.69 -11.38 5.41
C ARG A 110 19.40 -12.18 5.62
N MET A 111 18.94 -12.88 4.59
CA MET A 111 17.74 -13.72 4.63
C MET A 111 17.94 -15.02 5.41
N ASP A 112 19.18 -15.43 5.61
CA ASP A 112 19.59 -16.55 6.50
C ASP A 112 19.25 -16.31 7.98
N ALA A 113 18.96 -15.06 8.37
CA ALA A 113 18.52 -14.73 9.73
C ALA A 113 17.01 -14.87 9.92
N TYR A 114 16.22 -15.00 8.84
CA TYR A 114 14.77 -15.04 8.94
C TYR A 114 14.29 -16.40 9.46
N SER A 115 13.35 -16.37 10.40
CA SER A 115 12.68 -17.59 10.88
C SER A 115 11.63 -18.10 9.88
N ALA A 116 11.06 -17.19 9.11
CA ALA A 116 10.17 -17.43 7.98
C ALA A 116 10.31 -16.26 7.00
N GLY A 117 10.13 -16.52 5.70
CA GLY A 117 10.28 -15.50 4.66
C GLY A 117 9.03 -15.38 3.79
N LEU A 118 8.66 -14.13 3.48
CA LEU A 118 7.64 -13.80 2.49
C LEU A 118 8.32 -13.58 1.13
N PRO A 119 8.06 -14.41 0.11
CA PRO A 119 8.68 -14.24 -1.21
C PRO A 119 8.26 -12.91 -1.85
N VAL A 120 9.24 -12.14 -2.33
CA VAL A 120 9.01 -10.82 -2.97
C VAL A 120 9.49 -10.74 -4.40
N GLY A 121 10.29 -11.71 -4.85
CA GLY A 121 10.76 -11.79 -6.22
C GLY A 121 11.92 -12.74 -6.39
N LEU A 122 12.42 -12.83 -7.61
CA LEU A 122 13.58 -13.64 -7.96
C LEU A 122 14.73 -12.72 -8.35
N TYR A 123 15.90 -13.01 -7.80
CA TYR A 123 17.15 -12.39 -8.19
C TYR A 123 17.91 -13.30 -9.16
N GLY A 124 18.53 -12.71 -10.18
CA GLY A 124 19.38 -13.42 -11.14
C GLY A 124 18.70 -13.70 -12.48
N SER A 125 19.30 -14.59 -13.27
CA SER A 125 18.83 -14.97 -14.60
C SER A 125 17.97 -16.23 -14.56
N GLU A 126 17.39 -16.62 -15.69
CA GLU A 126 16.63 -17.88 -15.78
C GLU A 126 17.45 -19.12 -15.41
N ALA A 127 18.75 -19.10 -15.72
CA ALA A 127 19.67 -20.20 -15.42
C ALA A 127 20.09 -20.27 -13.94
N SER A 128 19.95 -19.17 -13.19
CA SER A 128 20.34 -19.09 -11.78
C SER A 128 19.44 -18.11 -11.04
N ARG A 129 18.29 -18.63 -10.55
CA ARG A 129 17.27 -17.88 -9.82
C ARG A 129 17.46 -18.05 -8.31
N ALA A 130 17.57 -16.94 -7.59
CA ALA A 130 17.60 -16.92 -6.13
C ALA A 130 16.33 -16.25 -5.60
N PRO A 131 15.49 -16.95 -4.81
CA PRO A 131 14.33 -16.34 -4.16
C PRO A 131 14.76 -15.23 -3.20
N VAL A 132 14.17 -14.06 -3.37
CA VAL A 132 14.30 -12.94 -2.43
C VAL A 132 13.06 -12.95 -1.54
N GLN A 133 13.29 -12.79 -0.24
CA GLN A 133 12.27 -12.85 0.79
C GLN A 133 12.37 -11.63 1.70
N LEU A 134 11.25 -11.26 2.32
CA LEU A 134 11.19 -10.31 3.42
C LEU A 134 10.76 -11.02 4.70
N ASP A 135 11.22 -10.51 5.83
CA ASP A 135 10.71 -10.95 7.13
C ASP A 135 9.23 -10.49 7.29
N PRO A 136 8.30 -11.41 7.61
CA PRO A 136 6.92 -11.07 7.91
C PRO A 136 6.78 -9.92 8.92
N ASP A 137 7.66 -9.85 9.92
CA ASP A 137 7.59 -8.86 10.99
C ASP A 137 7.89 -7.44 10.51
N PHE A 138 8.57 -7.29 9.37
CA PHE A 138 8.90 -6.00 8.78
C PHE A 138 7.92 -5.57 7.68
N LEU A 139 7.22 -6.52 7.05
CA LEU A 139 6.22 -6.21 6.02
C LEU A 139 4.82 -6.03 6.60
N VAL A 140 4.39 -6.94 7.48
CA VAL A 140 3.04 -6.97 8.08
C VAL A 140 3.06 -6.47 9.53
N GLY A 141 4.20 -6.60 10.22
CA GLY A 141 4.34 -6.21 11.62
C GLY A 141 4.58 -7.40 12.55
N PRO A 142 4.98 -7.14 13.80
CA PRO A 142 4.89 -5.85 14.49
C PRO A 142 6.16 -4.97 14.47
N GLU A 143 7.31 -5.49 14.02
CA GLU A 143 8.60 -4.77 14.11
C GLU A 143 8.64 -3.51 13.25
N ALA A 144 8.09 -3.61 12.04
CA ALA A 144 7.86 -2.47 11.16
C ALA A 144 6.56 -2.67 10.39
N ALA A 145 6.26 -1.83 9.41
CA ALA A 145 5.16 -2.08 8.50
C ALA A 145 5.27 -1.21 7.25
N HIS A 146 4.31 -1.52 6.40
CA HIS A 146 3.86 -0.85 5.20
C HIS A 146 4.76 -1.06 4.00
N LEU A 147 4.07 -1.22 2.88
CA LEU A 147 4.64 -1.32 1.55
C LEU A 147 4.29 -0.04 0.80
N ASN A 148 5.30 0.54 0.16
CA ASN A 148 5.10 1.61 -0.81
C ASN A 148 5.64 1.20 -2.17
N VAL A 149 4.84 1.34 -3.23
CA VAL A 149 5.22 0.99 -4.60
C VAL A 149 5.18 2.24 -5.49
N GLY A 150 6.33 2.63 -6.03
CA GLY A 150 6.49 3.75 -6.96
C GLY A 150 6.87 3.30 -8.37
N GLY A 151 6.60 4.14 -9.38
CA GLY A 151 7.08 3.95 -10.75
C GLY A 151 6.10 4.47 -11.81
N VAL A 152 6.63 4.81 -12.99
CA VAL A 152 5.85 5.39 -14.10
C VAL A 152 4.67 4.51 -14.53
N SER A 153 3.65 5.14 -15.11
CA SER A 153 2.49 4.44 -15.68
C SER A 153 2.87 3.63 -16.93
N GLY A 154 2.09 2.57 -17.24
CA GLY A 154 2.15 1.88 -18.54
C GLY A 154 2.80 0.49 -18.55
N LEU A 155 3.38 0.03 -17.45
CA LEU A 155 3.96 -1.31 -17.33
C LEU A 155 3.15 -2.27 -16.43
N ALA A 156 1.95 -1.88 -15.99
CA ALA A 156 1.07 -2.64 -15.09
C ALA A 156 1.76 -3.21 -13.82
N THR A 157 2.89 -2.62 -13.41
CA THR A 157 3.77 -3.19 -12.38
C THR A 157 3.30 -2.93 -10.96
N LYS A 158 2.60 -1.82 -10.69
CA LYS A 158 2.29 -1.38 -9.32
C LYS A 158 1.25 -2.27 -8.64
N THR A 159 0.04 -2.28 -9.19
CA THR A 159 -1.08 -3.10 -8.69
C THR A 159 -0.72 -4.58 -8.73
N SER A 160 -0.09 -5.04 -9.82
CA SER A 160 0.40 -6.43 -9.93
C SER A 160 1.43 -6.78 -8.86
N ALA A 161 2.38 -5.89 -8.54
CA ALA A 161 3.35 -6.15 -7.46
C ALA A 161 2.67 -6.23 -6.10
N MET A 162 1.74 -5.32 -5.78
CA MET A 162 0.99 -5.38 -4.52
C MET A 162 0.16 -6.66 -4.41
N VAL A 163 -0.53 -7.05 -5.49
CA VAL A 163 -1.35 -8.27 -5.54
C VAL A 163 -0.47 -9.53 -5.45
N PHE A 164 0.68 -9.55 -6.12
CA PHE A 164 1.65 -10.64 -6.01
C PHE A 164 2.18 -10.78 -4.58
N LEU A 165 2.58 -9.67 -3.94
CA LEU A 165 3.03 -9.68 -2.55
C LEU A 165 1.93 -10.10 -1.58
N LEU A 166 0.69 -9.67 -1.82
CA LEU A 166 -0.46 -10.09 -1.05
C LEU A 166 -0.70 -11.60 -1.18
N ALA A 167 -0.60 -12.15 -2.40
CA ALA A 167 -0.72 -13.59 -2.63
C ALA A 167 0.41 -14.38 -1.94
N GLY A 168 1.65 -13.89 -2.00
CA GLY A 168 2.79 -14.46 -1.28
C GLY A 168 2.60 -14.41 0.23
N ALA A 169 2.14 -13.28 0.77
CA ALA A 169 1.77 -13.15 2.18
C ALA A 169 0.68 -14.17 2.55
N PHE A 170 -0.35 -14.32 1.72
CA PHE A 170 -1.46 -15.26 1.95
C PHE A 170 -1.06 -16.74 1.99
N GLN A 171 0.02 -17.10 1.31
CA GLN A 171 0.54 -18.47 1.31
C GLN A 171 1.59 -18.70 2.39
N CYS A 172 2.44 -17.71 2.68
CA CYS A 172 3.66 -17.89 3.46
C CYS A 172 3.65 -17.24 4.86
N PHE A 173 2.69 -16.35 5.17
CA PHE A 173 2.63 -15.71 6.48
C PHE A 173 2.41 -16.78 7.58
N PRO A 174 3.29 -16.86 8.61
CA PRO A 174 3.19 -17.90 9.63
C PRO A 174 1.92 -17.79 10.45
N ARG A 175 1.19 -18.91 10.63
CA ARG A 175 0.01 -18.95 11.50
C ARG A 175 0.32 -18.61 12.96
N SER A 176 1.55 -18.82 13.41
CA SER A 176 2.01 -18.42 14.75
C SER A 176 2.08 -16.90 14.94
N LYS A 177 2.07 -16.12 13.86
CA LYS A 177 2.04 -14.65 13.87
C LYS A 177 0.63 -14.08 13.74
N GLY A 178 -0.39 -14.94 13.71
CA GLY A 178 -1.79 -14.57 13.65
C GLY A 178 -2.44 -14.80 12.29
N THR A 179 -3.62 -14.22 12.14
CA THR A 179 -4.45 -14.28 10.93
C THR A 179 -4.40 -12.97 10.15
N ILE A 180 -4.58 -13.04 8.84
CA ILE A 180 -4.43 -11.87 7.96
C ILE A 180 -5.55 -11.82 6.90
N ALA A 181 -6.11 -10.64 6.69
CA ALA A 181 -7.02 -10.35 5.59
C ALA A 181 -6.54 -9.11 4.80
N ALA A 182 -7.20 -8.81 3.69
CA ALA A 182 -6.94 -7.59 2.93
C ALA A 182 -8.22 -6.86 2.54
N VAL A 183 -8.17 -5.52 2.57
CA VAL A 183 -9.20 -4.64 2.05
C VAL A 183 -8.60 -3.83 0.90
N CYS A 184 -9.16 -3.94 -0.28
CA CYS A 184 -8.63 -3.33 -1.50
C CYS A 184 -9.60 -2.27 -2.01
N PHE A 185 -9.12 -1.03 -2.13
CA PHE A 185 -9.89 0.07 -2.71
C PHE A 185 -9.61 0.14 -4.22
N ASN A 186 -10.55 -0.34 -5.03
CA ASN A 186 -10.48 -0.23 -6.48
C ASN A 186 -11.09 1.10 -6.95
N VAL A 187 -10.23 2.05 -7.28
CA VAL A 187 -10.63 3.43 -7.57
C VAL A 187 -10.51 3.77 -9.05
N LYS A 188 -9.92 2.86 -9.83
CA LYS A 188 -9.68 2.98 -11.26
C LYS A 188 -9.35 1.62 -11.86
N GLY A 189 -9.83 1.36 -13.07
CA GLY A 189 -9.54 0.12 -13.78
C GLY A 189 -10.18 -1.11 -13.15
N GLY A 190 -10.10 -2.25 -13.82
CA GLY A 190 -10.77 -3.49 -13.40
C GLY A 190 -9.87 -4.52 -12.72
N ASP A 191 -8.59 -4.20 -12.49
CA ASP A 191 -7.56 -5.18 -12.14
C ASP A 191 -7.87 -5.91 -10.83
N LEU A 192 -8.40 -5.20 -9.83
CA LEU A 192 -8.78 -5.78 -8.54
C LEU A 192 -10.14 -6.50 -8.57
N CYS A 193 -10.92 -6.36 -9.65
CA CYS A 193 -12.28 -6.90 -9.73
C CYS A 193 -12.35 -8.38 -10.14
N PHE A 194 -11.21 -9.05 -10.34
CA PHE A 194 -11.15 -10.46 -10.80
C PHE A 194 -10.10 -11.32 -10.08
N LEU A 195 -9.68 -10.92 -8.87
CA LEU A 195 -8.72 -11.65 -8.03
C LEU A 195 -9.10 -13.11 -7.73
N ASP A 196 -10.38 -13.47 -7.82
CA ASP A 196 -10.88 -14.84 -7.67
C ASP A 196 -10.86 -15.68 -8.96
N ARG A 197 -10.32 -15.14 -10.06
CA ARG A 197 -10.26 -15.81 -11.36
C ARG A 197 -8.84 -16.24 -11.69
N ALA A 198 -8.73 -17.42 -12.30
CA ALA A 198 -7.46 -17.94 -12.80
C ALA A 198 -7.03 -17.16 -14.04
N ALA A 199 -5.75 -16.78 -14.06
CA ALA A 199 -5.08 -16.30 -15.25
C ALA A 199 -4.41 -17.48 -15.99
N SER A 200 -4.32 -17.39 -17.30
CA SER A 200 -3.46 -18.28 -18.09
C SER A 200 -2.01 -17.87 -17.88
N LEU A 201 -1.19 -18.79 -17.39
CA LEU A 201 0.24 -18.57 -17.18
C LEU A 201 1.05 -19.32 -18.21
N SER A 202 2.15 -18.69 -18.65
CA SER A 202 3.15 -19.36 -19.46
C SER A 202 3.99 -20.33 -18.61
N GLU A 203 4.69 -21.27 -19.25
CA GLU A 203 5.63 -22.14 -18.53
C GLU A 203 6.71 -21.32 -17.79
N PRO A 204 7.32 -20.28 -18.40
CA PRO A 204 8.29 -19.43 -17.71
C PRO A 204 7.74 -18.80 -16.43
N ASP A 205 6.50 -18.28 -16.46
CA ASP A 205 5.82 -17.74 -15.28
C ASP A 205 5.63 -18.82 -14.22
N GLY A 206 5.13 -19.99 -14.63
CA GLY A 206 4.97 -21.15 -13.74
C GLY A 206 6.29 -21.59 -13.09
N ALA A 207 7.40 -21.53 -13.83
CA ALA A 207 8.73 -21.80 -13.30
C ALA A 207 9.17 -20.75 -12.27
N MET A 208 8.76 -19.48 -12.43
CA MET A 208 9.03 -18.44 -11.43
C MET A 208 8.27 -18.71 -10.13
N TYR A 209 6.98 -19.04 -10.19
CA TYR A 209 6.18 -19.43 -9.02
C TYR A 209 6.79 -20.63 -8.29
N ARG A 210 7.17 -21.69 -9.03
CA ARG A 210 7.84 -22.87 -8.45
C ARG A 210 9.15 -22.52 -7.75
N ALA A 211 9.97 -21.65 -8.35
CA ALA A 211 11.22 -21.20 -7.73
C ALA A 211 10.98 -20.44 -6.43
N LEU A 212 9.89 -19.70 -6.33
CA LEU A 212 9.48 -18.97 -5.13
C LEU A 212 8.80 -19.85 -4.07
N GLY A 213 8.50 -21.13 -4.40
CA GLY A 213 7.69 -21.99 -3.55
C GLY A 213 6.23 -21.55 -3.43
N LEU A 214 5.73 -20.79 -4.42
CA LEU A 214 4.36 -20.30 -4.47
C LEU A 214 3.53 -21.10 -5.46
N GLU A 215 2.25 -21.24 -5.16
CA GLU A 215 1.27 -21.79 -6.10
C GLU A 215 0.51 -20.65 -6.78
N PRO A 216 0.45 -20.61 -8.13
CA PRO A 216 -0.26 -19.57 -8.86
C PRO A 216 -1.77 -19.83 -8.88
N ARG A 217 -2.39 -19.73 -7.71
CA ARG A 217 -3.84 -19.90 -7.54
C ARG A 217 -4.52 -18.54 -7.32
N PRO A 218 -5.76 -18.36 -7.82
CA PRO A 218 -6.57 -17.19 -7.47
C PRO A 218 -6.79 -17.08 -5.96
N PHE A 219 -7.18 -15.90 -5.51
CA PHE A 219 -7.59 -15.71 -4.13
C PHE A 219 -8.88 -16.50 -3.86
N ALA A 220 -8.77 -17.54 -3.02
CA ALA A 220 -9.84 -18.49 -2.76
C ALA A 220 -11.06 -17.86 -2.07
N ARG A 221 -10.84 -16.80 -1.29
CA ARG A 221 -11.87 -16.09 -0.53
C ARG A 221 -11.85 -14.62 -0.92
N THR A 222 -12.54 -14.26 -1.99
CA THR A 222 -12.70 -12.84 -2.38
C THR A 222 -14.16 -12.43 -2.29
N ARG A 223 -14.43 -11.30 -1.64
CA ARG A 223 -15.76 -10.68 -1.55
C ARG A 223 -15.70 -9.31 -2.21
N TYR A 224 -16.63 -9.07 -3.13
CA TYR A 224 -16.71 -7.83 -3.89
C TYR A 224 -17.87 -6.99 -3.38
N PHE A 225 -17.61 -5.70 -3.20
CA PHE A 225 -18.59 -4.70 -2.76
C PHE A 225 -18.57 -3.55 -3.75
N ALA A 226 -19.74 -3.07 -4.15
CA ALA A 226 -19.85 -1.89 -5.01
C ALA A 226 -21.14 -1.12 -4.68
N PRO A 227 -21.13 0.22 -4.71
CA PRO A 227 -22.36 0.98 -4.58
C PRO A 227 -23.25 0.76 -5.81
N PHE A 228 -24.53 1.14 -5.70
CA PHE A 228 -25.39 1.22 -6.87
C PHE A 228 -24.97 2.37 -7.79
N LYS A 229 -25.42 2.30 -9.04
CA LYS A 229 -25.48 3.44 -9.93
C LYS A 229 -26.52 4.44 -9.41
N PRO A 230 -26.57 5.67 -9.97
CA PRO A 230 -27.61 6.63 -9.62
C PRO A 230 -29.05 6.17 -9.87
N ASP A 231 -29.26 5.06 -10.58
CA ASP A 231 -30.56 4.42 -10.77
C ASP A 231 -31.05 3.63 -9.54
N GLY A 232 -30.18 3.37 -8.56
CA GLY A 232 -30.51 2.63 -7.32
C GLY A 232 -30.77 1.14 -7.51
N VAL A 233 -30.56 0.59 -8.71
CA VAL A 233 -30.90 -0.82 -9.04
C VAL A 233 -29.67 -1.58 -9.52
N ASN A 234 -28.85 -0.97 -10.38
CA ASN A 234 -27.69 -1.64 -10.95
C ASN A 234 -26.45 -1.34 -10.13
N LEU A 235 -25.63 -2.35 -9.84
CA LEU A 235 -24.34 -2.12 -9.18
C LEU A 235 -23.38 -1.35 -10.10
N ASN A 236 -22.67 -0.38 -9.53
CA ASN A 236 -21.66 0.44 -10.17
C ASN A 236 -20.29 -0.23 -10.08
N THR A 237 -20.17 -1.40 -10.70
CA THR A 237 -18.96 -2.22 -10.68
C THR A 237 -18.39 -2.44 -12.08
N LEU A 238 -17.06 -2.48 -12.17
CA LEU A 238 -16.28 -2.89 -13.31
C LEU A 238 -16.22 -4.42 -13.47
N ARG A 239 -16.69 -5.20 -12.48
CA ARG A 239 -16.94 -6.64 -12.59
C ARG A 239 -18.20 -6.89 -13.43
N SER A 240 -18.10 -6.58 -14.72
CA SER A 240 -19.23 -6.45 -15.64
C SER A 240 -19.67 -7.77 -16.29
N HIS A 241 -18.91 -8.85 -16.14
CA HIS A 241 -19.27 -10.16 -16.69
C HIS A 241 -20.55 -10.70 -16.04
N GLU A 242 -21.53 -11.11 -16.85
CA GLU A 242 -22.89 -11.45 -16.41
C GLU A 242 -22.91 -12.54 -15.32
N GLU A 243 -22.12 -13.60 -15.51
CA GLU A 243 -22.01 -14.71 -14.55
C GLU A 243 -21.38 -14.31 -13.21
N LEU A 244 -20.65 -13.20 -13.17
CA LEU A 244 -19.90 -12.76 -11.98
C LEU A 244 -20.59 -11.62 -11.24
N ARG A 245 -21.53 -10.91 -11.89
CA ARG A 245 -22.23 -9.77 -11.30
C ARG A 245 -23.00 -10.12 -10.03
N SER A 246 -23.62 -11.30 -9.98
CA SER A 246 -24.36 -11.78 -8.82
C SER A 246 -23.49 -12.04 -7.59
N SER A 247 -22.16 -12.14 -7.76
CA SER A 247 -21.21 -12.30 -6.65
C SER A 247 -20.81 -10.98 -5.97
N VAL A 248 -21.26 -9.84 -6.51
CA VAL A 248 -20.98 -8.52 -5.94
C VAL A 248 -22.10 -8.13 -4.98
N GLN A 249 -21.72 -7.75 -3.76
CA GLN A 249 -22.62 -7.29 -2.74
C GLN A 249 -22.80 -5.77 -2.85
N PRO A 250 -24.02 -5.23 -2.62
CA PRO A 250 -24.21 -3.78 -2.61
C PRO A 250 -23.45 -3.17 -1.42
N LEU A 251 -22.68 -2.11 -1.65
CA LEU A 251 -22.19 -1.23 -0.60
C LEU A 251 -23.16 -0.06 -0.51
N VAL A 252 -24.02 -0.09 0.50
CA VAL A 252 -25.08 0.91 0.64
C VAL A 252 -25.22 1.30 2.10
N TRP A 253 -25.43 2.58 2.37
CA TRP A 253 -25.45 3.14 3.72
C TRP A 253 -26.70 3.97 3.96
N GLY A 254 -27.27 3.77 5.14
CA GLY A 254 -28.37 4.59 5.63
C GLY A 254 -27.87 5.91 6.22
N LEU A 255 -28.82 6.69 6.71
CA LEU A 255 -28.52 7.93 7.41
C LEU A 255 -27.55 7.77 8.61
N PRO A 256 -27.70 6.74 9.48
CA PRO A 256 -26.83 6.58 10.64
C PRO A 256 -25.35 6.43 10.24
N GLU A 257 -25.08 5.58 9.26
CA GLU A 257 -23.72 5.27 8.82
C GLU A 257 -23.02 6.45 8.15
N VAL A 258 -23.78 7.25 7.40
CA VAL A 258 -23.26 8.45 6.73
C VAL A 258 -23.00 9.56 7.74
N LEU A 259 -23.86 9.70 8.75
CA LEU A 259 -23.73 10.77 9.75
C LEU A 259 -22.58 10.57 10.72
N GLU A 260 -22.24 9.33 11.04
CA GLU A 260 -21.06 8.98 11.84
C GLU A 260 -19.76 9.57 11.27
N TYR A 261 -19.67 9.72 9.95
CA TYR A 261 -18.48 10.24 9.25
C TYR A 261 -18.76 11.50 8.44
N ALA A 262 -19.83 12.23 8.77
CA ALA A 262 -20.23 13.42 8.03
C ALA A 262 -19.18 14.53 8.08
N GLU A 263 -18.37 14.62 9.13
CA GLU A 263 -17.25 15.56 9.24
C GLU A 263 -16.28 15.48 8.06
N VAL A 264 -16.10 14.30 7.45
CA VAL A 264 -15.23 14.12 6.27
C VAL A 264 -15.80 14.76 5.01
N LEU A 265 -17.12 14.77 4.91
CA LEU A 265 -17.87 15.33 3.79
C LEU A 265 -17.96 16.86 3.87
N LEU A 266 -17.55 17.42 5.00
CA LEU A 266 -17.77 18.78 5.40
C LEU A 266 -16.41 19.44 5.61
N ASN A 267 -15.91 20.13 4.59
CA ASN A 267 -14.61 20.83 4.62
C ASN A 267 -14.42 21.60 5.95
N ARG A 268 -13.20 21.55 6.51
CA ARG A 268 -12.85 22.27 7.76
C ARG A 268 -13.07 23.79 7.72
N GLU A 269 -13.07 24.39 6.52
CA GLU A 269 -13.41 25.81 6.34
C GLU A 269 -14.92 26.09 6.45
N ASP A 270 -15.73 25.06 6.29
CA ASP A 270 -17.19 25.11 6.22
C ASP A 270 -17.88 24.60 7.50
N ILE A 271 -17.17 23.97 8.42
CA ILE A 271 -17.74 23.54 9.70
C ILE A 271 -16.99 24.18 10.85
N ASP A 272 -17.69 25.09 11.52
CA ASP A 272 -17.28 25.61 12.80
C ASP A 272 -17.74 24.65 13.91
N ALA A 273 -17.17 24.79 15.10
CA ALA A 273 -17.54 23.99 16.27
C ALA A 273 -19.06 24.03 16.60
N LYS A 274 -19.80 25.00 16.06
CA LYS A 274 -21.26 25.09 16.20
C LYS A 274 -21.99 24.11 15.29
N ALA A 275 -21.51 23.90 14.07
CA ALA A 275 -22.03 22.90 13.15
C ALA A 275 -21.73 21.48 13.66
N ASP A 276 -20.52 21.23 14.19
CA ASP A 276 -20.17 19.95 14.83
C ASP A 276 -21.11 19.63 15.98
N ALA A 277 -21.26 20.56 16.93
CA ALA A 277 -22.15 20.38 18.08
C ALA A 277 -23.62 20.12 17.66
N PHE A 278 -24.04 20.61 16.48
CA PHE A 278 -25.37 20.35 15.97
C PHE A 278 -25.48 18.96 15.31
N ILE A 279 -24.44 18.51 14.59
CA ILE A 279 -24.37 17.16 14.02
C ILE A 279 -24.35 16.13 15.17
N ASP A 280 -23.55 16.36 16.21
CA ASP A 280 -23.53 15.54 17.43
C ASP A 280 -24.91 15.48 18.08
N PHE A 281 -25.60 16.62 18.20
CA PHE A 281 -26.97 16.66 18.71
C PHE A 281 -27.92 15.79 17.86
N LEU A 282 -27.83 15.85 16.53
CA LEU A 282 -28.63 15.00 15.65
C LEU A 282 -28.32 13.52 15.90
N GLY A 283 -27.03 13.15 15.94
CA GLY A 283 -26.54 11.79 16.22
C GLY A 283 -27.06 11.23 17.54
N ASP A 284 -26.90 12.01 18.61
CA ASP A 284 -27.16 11.58 19.98
C ASP A 284 -28.62 11.68 20.39
N ARG A 285 -29.42 12.57 19.80
CA ARG A 285 -30.78 12.84 20.29
C ARG A 285 -31.88 12.55 19.29
N VAL A 286 -31.57 12.50 18.00
CA VAL A 286 -32.59 12.48 16.95
C VAL A 286 -32.56 11.17 16.16
N ILE A 287 -31.38 10.76 15.67
CA ILE A 287 -31.30 9.65 14.71
C ILE A 287 -31.53 8.31 15.38
N GLY A 288 -32.40 7.51 14.78
CA GLY A 288 -32.80 6.20 15.29
C GLY A 288 -33.62 6.26 16.59
N ARG A 289 -33.97 7.45 17.07
CA ARG A 289 -34.67 7.68 18.35
C ARG A 289 -35.99 8.41 18.11
N GLU A 290 -36.90 8.31 19.08
CA GLU A 290 -38.10 9.13 19.10
C GLU A 290 -37.73 10.53 19.60
N PHE A 291 -38.07 11.55 18.83
CA PHE A 291 -37.73 12.94 19.11
C PHE A 291 -39.00 13.80 19.11
N ALA A 292 -39.34 14.36 20.27
CA ALA A 292 -40.38 15.37 20.38
C ALA A 292 -39.80 16.76 20.10
N ASP A 293 -40.42 17.48 19.17
CA ASP A 293 -40.09 18.87 18.87
C ASP A 293 -40.77 19.85 19.85
N ASP A 294 -40.43 21.13 19.74
CA ASP A 294 -40.93 22.17 20.66
C ASP A 294 -42.35 22.65 20.30
N TRP A 295 -42.98 22.05 19.28
CA TRP A 295 -44.28 22.40 18.72
C TRP A 295 -45.30 21.25 18.83
N GLY A 296 -44.95 20.16 19.52
CA GLY A 296 -45.83 19.02 19.78
C GLY A 296 -45.79 17.93 18.71
N GLY A 297 -44.90 18.03 17.72
CA GLY A 297 -44.61 16.97 16.77
C GLY A 297 -43.67 15.91 17.35
N VAL A 298 -43.94 14.64 17.05
CA VAL A 298 -43.06 13.52 17.39
C VAL A 298 -42.49 12.94 16.10
N HIS A 299 -41.17 12.89 16.03
CA HIS A 299 -40.42 12.48 14.84
C HIS A 299 -39.61 11.23 15.15
N ARG A 300 -39.46 10.37 14.14
CA ARG A 300 -38.50 9.27 14.17
C ARG A 300 -37.67 9.36 12.91
N VAL A 301 -36.40 9.73 13.05
CA VAL A 301 -35.53 10.00 11.90
C VAL A 301 -34.66 8.79 11.63
N THR A 302 -34.98 8.07 10.55
CA THR A 302 -34.23 6.88 10.09
C THR A 302 -33.67 7.04 8.68
N SER A 303 -34.12 8.05 7.93
CA SER A 303 -33.72 8.31 6.56
C SER A 303 -33.42 9.79 6.30
N PHE A 304 -32.75 10.09 5.18
CA PHE A 304 -32.56 11.47 4.72
C PHE A 304 -33.88 12.20 4.45
N ALA A 305 -34.91 11.47 4.00
CA ALA A 305 -36.25 12.04 3.80
C ALA A 305 -36.89 12.46 5.13
N ASP A 306 -36.78 11.63 6.17
CA ASP A 306 -37.27 11.96 7.51
C ASP A 306 -36.48 13.13 8.11
N LEU A 307 -35.18 13.18 7.87
CA LEU A 307 -34.34 14.27 8.30
C LEU A 307 -34.74 15.60 7.63
N ASP A 308 -35.04 15.61 6.32
CA ASP A 308 -35.54 16.80 5.64
C ASP A 308 -36.90 17.25 6.20
N ARG A 309 -37.79 16.30 6.52
CA ARG A 309 -39.08 16.61 7.17
C ARG A 309 -38.89 17.23 8.54
N LEU A 310 -37.99 16.70 9.36
CA LEU A 310 -37.66 17.28 10.66
C LEU A 310 -37.14 18.72 10.50
N PHE A 311 -36.22 18.96 9.58
CA PHE A 311 -35.71 20.30 9.33
C PHE A 311 -36.82 21.28 8.92
N ARG A 312 -37.75 20.86 8.06
CA ARG A 312 -38.90 21.68 7.66
C ARG A 312 -39.79 21.99 8.86
N ALA A 313 -40.14 20.99 9.67
CA ALA A 313 -40.92 21.19 10.89
C ALA A 313 -40.25 22.20 11.84
N ILE A 314 -38.92 22.11 12.00
CA ILE A 314 -38.14 23.06 12.78
C ILE A 314 -38.24 24.49 12.24
N PHE A 315 -38.05 24.68 10.94
CA PHE A 315 -38.09 26.01 10.34
C PHE A 315 -39.49 26.61 10.33
N ASP A 316 -40.51 25.84 9.98
CA ASP A 316 -41.91 26.28 9.97
C ASP A 316 -42.36 26.70 11.39
N GLY A 317 -41.97 25.93 12.40
CA GLY A 317 -42.28 26.23 13.79
C GLY A 317 -41.58 27.48 14.35
N LEU A 318 -40.37 27.80 13.89
CA LEU A 318 -39.67 29.05 14.23
C LEU A 318 -40.31 30.27 13.56
N GLU A 319 -40.76 30.12 12.31
CA GLU A 319 -41.45 31.19 11.58
C GLU A 319 -42.80 31.53 12.23
N GLN A 320 -43.57 30.53 12.66
CA GLN A 320 -44.90 30.71 13.28
C GLN A 320 -44.88 31.39 14.66
N LYS A 321 -43.84 31.20 15.48
CA LYS A 321 -43.71 31.85 16.80
C LYS A 321 -43.30 33.34 16.73
N GLY A 322 -43.24 33.93 15.52
CA GLY A 322 -43.07 35.38 15.34
C GLY A 322 -41.63 35.85 15.18
N GLY A 323 -40.78 35.07 14.50
CA GLY A 323 -39.56 35.53 13.81
C GLY A 323 -38.51 36.32 14.60
N ARG A 324 -38.57 36.36 15.94
CA ARG A 324 -37.68 37.19 16.77
C ARG A 324 -36.46 36.47 17.33
N SER A 325 -36.38 35.15 17.21
CA SER A 325 -35.23 34.38 17.66
C SER A 325 -34.65 33.60 16.49
N ASP A 326 -33.44 33.97 16.07
CA ASP A 326 -32.63 33.23 15.10
C ASP A 326 -31.99 31.97 15.71
N MET A 327 -32.47 31.54 16.89
CA MET A 327 -31.96 30.42 17.65
C MET A 327 -33.06 29.40 17.90
N TRP A 328 -32.80 28.15 17.55
CA TRP A 328 -33.58 27.01 18.01
C TRP A 328 -32.78 26.29 19.08
N ARG A 329 -33.29 26.32 20.32
CA ARG A 329 -32.55 25.87 21.51
C ARG A 329 -31.18 26.57 21.56
N THR A 330 -30.10 25.82 21.41
CA THR A 330 -28.71 26.30 21.42
C THR A 330 -28.10 26.51 20.04
N HIS A 331 -28.85 26.26 18.96
CA HIS A 331 -28.33 26.28 17.58
C HIS A 331 -28.92 27.42 16.76
N HIS A 332 -28.06 28.16 16.07
CA HIS A 332 -28.48 29.25 15.20
C HIS A 332 -29.12 28.72 13.91
N VAL A 333 -30.17 29.37 13.41
CA VAL A 333 -30.91 28.95 12.21
C VAL A 333 -30.01 28.87 10.99
N ALA A 334 -29.08 29.81 10.83
CA ALA A 334 -28.10 29.76 9.74
C ALA A 334 -27.20 28.51 9.80
N THR A 335 -26.76 28.10 10.98
CA THR A 335 -25.97 26.87 11.19
C THR A 335 -26.78 25.63 10.81
N MET A 336 -28.05 25.56 11.26
CA MET A 336 -28.94 24.44 10.90
C MET A 336 -29.21 24.37 9.40
N ARG A 337 -29.45 25.51 8.73
CA ARG A 337 -29.61 25.57 7.27
C ARG A 337 -28.34 25.13 6.54
N LYS A 338 -27.16 25.53 7.04
CA LYS A 338 -25.87 25.10 6.52
C LYS A 338 -25.72 23.58 6.62
N VAL A 339 -25.93 23.00 7.80
CA VAL A 339 -25.85 21.55 8.04
C VAL A 339 -26.85 20.81 7.15
N ARG A 340 -28.13 21.21 7.12
CA ARG A 340 -29.15 20.63 6.25
C ARG A 340 -28.70 20.59 4.79
N ASN A 341 -28.27 21.73 4.25
CA ASN A 341 -27.87 21.83 2.84
C ASN A 341 -26.73 20.86 2.51
N ARG A 342 -25.79 20.66 3.44
CA ARG A 342 -24.67 19.75 3.22
C ARG A 342 -25.08 18.29 3.35
N LEU A 343 -25.83 17.93 4.38
CA LEU A 343 -26.35 16.56 4.58
C LEU A 343 -27.22 16.11 3.41
N LEU A 344 -28.12 16.97 2.92
CA LEU A 344 -28.93 16.64 1.75
C LEU A 344 -28.13 16.62 0.45
N ASN A 345 -27.07 17.44 0.33
CA ASN A 345 -26.18 17.35 -0.83
C ASN A 345 -25.37 16.04 -0.85
N ILE A 346 -25.10 15.43 0.30
CA ILE A 346 -24.40 14.14 0.38
C ILE A 346 -25.23 13.04 -0.27
N SER A 347 -26.53 12.94 0.03
CA SER A 347 -27.39 11.92 -0.61
C SER A 347 -27.49 12.12 -2.13
N VAL A 348 -27.41 13.37 -2.61
CA VAL A 348 -27.38 13.69 -4.04
C VAL A 348 -26.04 13.34 -4.69
N ARG A 349 -24.92 13.66 -4.06
CA ARG A 349 -23.56 13.45 -4.62
C ARG A 349 -23.06 12.01 -4.47
N CYS A 350 -23.55 11.30 -3.46
CA CYS A 350 -23.19 9.91 -3.19
C CYS A 350 -24.35 8.96 -3.56
N ARG A 351 -25.13 9.31 -4.58
CA ARG A 351 -26.24 8.47 -5.05
C ARG A 351 -25.75 7.06 -5.38
N GLY A 352 -26.50 6.09 -4.87
CA GLY A 352 -26.20 4.67 -5.00
C GLY A 352 -25.28 4.11 -3.92
N LEU A 353 -24.48 4.94 -3.25
CA LEU A 353 -23.85 4.60 -1.97
C LEU A 353 -24.80 4.90 -0.81
N VAL A 354 -25.53 6.01 -0.87
CA VAL A 354 -26.46 6.42 0.18
C VAL A 354 -27.88 6.03 -0.18
N ALA A 355 -28.54 5.27 0.69
CA ALA A 355 -29.93 4.87 0.54
C ALA A 355 -30.89 5.85 1.22
N ASP A 356 -31.94 6.23 0.49
CA ASP A 356 -33.01 7.08 1.02
C ASP A 356 -34.02 6.32 1.88
N ASP A 357 -34.03 4.98 1.86
CA ASP A 357 -34.95 4.13 2.63
C ASP A 357 -34.36 3.61 3.94
N GLY A 358 -33.10 3.96 4.25
CA GLY A 358 -32.39 3.51 5.45
C GLY A 358 -31.80 2.10 5.35
N SER A 359 -31.84 1.47 4.17
CA SER A 359 -31.13 0.21 3.94
C SER A 359 -29.62 0.40 4.09
N SER A 360 -28.96 -0.63 4.64
CA SER A 360 -27.52 -0.62 4.91
C SER A 360 -26.94 -2.01 4.63
N ASN A 361 -25.85 -2.05 3.88
CA ASN A 361 -25.00 -3.22 3.70
C ASN A 361 -23.55 -2.75 3.61
N ASP A 362 -22.73 -3.28 4.50
CA ASP A 362 -21.35 -2.83 4.73
C ASP A 362 -20.41 -4.05 4.70
N LEU A 363 -19.11 -3.81 4.91
CA LEU A 363 -18.18 -4.90 5.15
C LEU A 363 -18.57 -5.67 6.42
N PRO A 364 -18.26 -6.98 6.49
CA PRO A 364 -18.65 -7.82 7.62
C PRO A 364 -17.71 -7.58 8.82
N PHE A 365 -17.70 -6.35 9.34
CA PHE A 365 -16.92 -5.98 10.51
C PHE A 365 -17.27 -6.90 11.68
N GLY A 366 -16.24 -7.47 12.30
CA GLY A 366 -16.39 -8.49 13.34
C GLY A 366 -16.41 -9.94 12.84
N ALA A 367 -16.48 -10.15 11.53
CA ALA A 367 -16.50 -11.46 10.90
C ALA A 367 -15.56 -11.53 9.69
N PHE A 368 -14.41 -10.87 9.78
CA PHE A 368 -13.35 -11.02 8.78
C PHE A 368 -12.77 -12.43 8.84
N GLU A 369 -12.46 -12.98 7.66
CA GLU A 369 -11.93 -14.33 7.53
C GLU A 369 -10.43 -14.30 7.21
N ASP A 370 -9.69 -15.23 7.80
CA ASP A 370 -8.27 -15.43 7.47
C ASP A 370 -8.11 -15.75 5.97
N ARG A 371 -7.12 -15.10 5.36
CA ARG A 371 -6.80 -15.16 3.92
C ARG A 371 -7.96 -14.74 3.01
N ALA A 372 -8.84 -13.85 3.48
CA ALA A 372 -9.87 -13.26 2.65
C ALA A 372 -9.48 -11.87 2.10
N VAL A 373 -9.92 -11.57 0.89
CA VAL A 373 -9.79 -10.25 0.25
C VAL A 373 -11.18 -9.64 0.12
N TYR A 374 -11.33 -8.41 0.61
CA TYR A 374 -12.53 -7.61 0.52
C TYR A 374 -12.26 -6.46 -0.46
N VAL A 375 -12.84 -6.53 -1.66
CA VAL A 375 -12.62 -5.54 -2.71
C VAL A 375 -13.79 -4.57 -2.74
N LEU A 376 -13.49 -3.28 -2.55
CA LEU A 376 -14.42 -2.17 -2.69
C LEU A 376 -14.24 -1.56 -4.08
N ASP A 377 -15.18 -1.80 -4.99
CA ASP A 377 -15.16 -1.26 -6.35
C ASP A 377 -15.87 0.09 -6.41
N LEU A 378 -15.05 1.15 -6.45
CA LEU A 378 -15.44 2.55 -6.36
C LEU A 378 -15.07 3.33 -7.62
N ALA A 379 -14.54 2.66 -8.66
CA ALA A 379 -14.01 3.31 -9.86
C ALA A 379 -15.07 4.15 -10.61
N GLY A 380 -16.34 3.77 -10.52
CA GLY A 380 -17.45 4.50 -11.12
C GLY A 380 -18.03 5.61 -10.24
N THR A 381 -17.44 5.91 -9.07
CA THR A 381 -17.97 6.88 -8.10
C THR A 381 -17.18 8.17 -8.06
N ASP A 382 -17.85 9.26 -7.69
CA ASP A 382 -17.22 10.57 -7.48
C ASP A 382 -16.24 10.56 -6.31
N GLN A 383 -15.27 11.47 -6.33
CA GLN A 383 -14.23 11.57 -5.30
C GLN A 383 -14.79 11.63 -3.87
N LEU A 384 -15.86 12.40 -3.67
CA LEU A 384 -16.49 12.54 -2.35
C LEU A 384 -16.98 11.19 -1.79
N ALA A 385 -17.57 10.36 -2.65
CA ALA A 385 -18.04 9.04 -2.25
C ALA A 385 -16.85 8.12 -1.95
N GLN A 386 -15.76 8.19 -2.73
CA GLN A 386 -14.53 7.45 -2.46
C GLN A 386 -13.92 7.83 -1.10
N ASP A 387 -13.84 9.13 -0.80
CA ASP A 387 -13.29 9.65 0.46
C ASP A 387 -14.13 9.23 1.67
N LEU A 388 -15.46 9.27 1.54
CA LEU A 388 -16.38 8.77 2.56
C LEU A 388 -16.18 7.28 2.79
N VAL A 389 -16.07 6.50 1.70
CA VAL A 389 -15.91 5.06 1.80
C VAL A 389 -14.59 4.69 2.47
N PHE A 390 -13.51 5.33 2.03
CA PHE A 390 -12.20 5.16 2.61
C PHE A 390 -12.21 5.45 4.11
N THR A 391 -12.76 6.61 4.50
CA THR A 391 -12.80 7.06 5.89
C THR A 391 -13.55 6.07 6.77
N ARG A 392 -14.78 5.73 6.39
CA ARG A 392 -15.63 4.84 7.18
C ARG A 392 -14.96 3.48 7.33
N VAL A 393 -14.55 2.87 6.21
CA VAL A 393 -13.98 1.51 6.24
C VAL A 393 -12.71 1.45 7.08
N VAL A 394 -11.77 2.38 6.88
CA VAL A 394 -10.52 2.38 7.65
C VAL A 394 -10.74 2.70 9.12
N SER A 395 -11.67 3.60 9.46
CA SER A 395 -12.02 3.89 10.86
C SER A 395 -12.61 2.66 11.55
N LYS A 396 -13.56 1.98 10.91
CA LYS A 396 -14.14 0.74 11.43
C LYS A 396 -13.09 -0.37 11.57
N LEU A 397 -12.20 -0.55 10.57
CA LEU A 397 -11.10 -1.52 10.67
C LEU A 397 -10.24 -1.24 11.90
N ARG A 398 -9.86 0.03 12.10
CA ARG A 398 -9.05 0.45 13.25
C ARG A 398 -9.77 0.18 14.58
N GLU A 399 -11.03 0.59 14.71
CA GLU A 399 -11.84 0.37 15.92
C GLU A 399 -11.93 -1.12 16.29
N HIS A 400 -12.19 -1.97 15.30
CA HIS A 400 -12.34 -3.41 15.51
C HIS A 400 -10.99 -4.13 15.77
N LEU A 401 -9.89 -3.63 15.20
CA LEU A 401 -8.54 -4.10 15.54
C LEU A 401 -8.13 -3.69 16.96
N GLU A 402 -8.43 -2.46 17.37
CA GLU A 402 -8.21 -1.97 18.75
C GLU A 402 -9.00 -2.80 19.78
N ARG A 403 -10.24 -3.17 19.45
CA ARG A 403 -11.10 -4.06 20.27
C ARG A 403 -10.74 -5.54 20.15
N ARG A 404 -9.91 -5.91 19.17
CA ARG A 404 -9.54 -7.30 18.84
C ARG A 404 -10.74 -8.19 18.53
N ASP A 405 -11.77 -7.62 17.92
CA ASP A 405 -13.01 -8.33 17.58
C ASP A 405 -13.26 -8.39 16.07
N LEU A 406 -12.36 -7.89 15.21
CA LEU A 406 -12.54 -7.84 13.75
C LEU A 406 -12.75 -9.21 13.09
N GLY A 407 -12.22 -10.29 13.69
CA GLY A 407 -12.18 -11.64 13.13
C GLY A 407 -10.80 -12.05 12.61
N VAL A 408 -9.90 -11.07 12.41
CA VAL A 408 -8.49 -11.29 12.09
C VAL A 408 -7.59 -10.37 12.91
N GLU A 409 -6.32 -10.74 13.05
CA GLU A 409 -5.31 -9.97 13.80
C GLU A 409 -4.62 -8.89 12.94
N HIS A 410 -4.52 -9.12 11.63
CA HIS A 410 -3.87 -8.21 10.69
C HIS A 410 -4.76 -7.93 9.47
N VAL A 411 -4.82 -6.68 9.03
CA VAL A 411 -5.48 -6.26 7.79
C VAL A 411 -4.54 -5.42 6.95
N ILE A 412 -4.29 -5.88 5.72
CA ILE A 412 -3.64 -5.09 4.69
C ILE A 412 -4.68 -4.23 3.97
N VAL A 413 -4.54 -2.92 4.07
CA VAL A 413 -5.30 -1.93 3.31
C VAL A 413 -4.53 -1.57 2.06
N LEU A 414 -5.02 -2.02 0.90
CA LEU A 414 -4.42 -1.77 -0.40
C LEU A 414 -5.06 -0.53 -1.05
N VAL A 415 -4.22 0.49 -1.29
CA VAL A 415 -4.63 1.79 -1.81
C VAL A 415 -3.83 2.09 -3.07
N ASP A 416 -4.50 2.08 -4.21
CA ASP A 416 -3.92 2.56 -5.47
C ASP A 416 -4.10 4.07 -5.60
N GLU A 417 -3.24 4.70 -6.41
CA GLU A 417 -3.18 6.16 -6.60
C GLU A 417 -3.12 6.94 -5.27
N LEU A 418 -2.20 6.58 -4.38
CA LEU A 418 -2.05 7.15 -3.04
C LEU A 418 -1.90 8.68 -3.04
N ASN A 419 -1.36 9.27 -4.12
CA ASN A 419 -1.25 10.72 -4.32
C ASN A 419 -2.60 11.43 -4.43
N LYS A 420 -3.68 10.70 -4.75
CA LYS A 420 -5.05 11.22 -4.76
C LYS A 420 -5.58 11.47 -3.34
N TYR A 421 -5.18 10.62 -2.40
CA TYR A 421 -5.68 10.59 -1.02
C TYR A 421 -4.77 11.31 -0.04
N ALA A 422 -3.46 11.26 -0.27
CA ALA A 422 -2.45 11.93 0.54
C ALA A 422 -1.45 12.67 -0.37
N PRO A 423 -1.88 13.72 -1.10
CA PRO A 423 -0.97 14.49 -1.95
C PRO A 423 0.16 15.13 -1.14
N ALA A 424 1.32 15.34 -1.76
CA ALA A 424 2.47 15.99 -1.14
C ALA A 424 2.17 17.42 -0.69
N ASP A 425 1.47 18.16 -1.56
CA ASP A 425 1.04 19.54 -1.36
C ASP A 425 -0.48 19.66 -1.52
N GLY A 426 -1.08 20.67 -0.89
CA GLY A 426 -2.53 20.90 -0.93
C GLY A 426 -3.16 20.92 0.46
N PRO A 427 -4.47 21.19 0.53
CA PRO A 427 -5.19 21.29 1.79
C PRO A 427 -5.14 19.97 2.57
N GLU A 428 -5.20 20.08 3.90
CA GLU A 428 -5.38 18.89 4.75
C GLU A 428 -6.77 18.30 4.50
N SER A 429 -6.82 16.97 4.34
CA SER A 429 -8.06 16.20 4.26
C SER A 429 -8.08 15.15 5.36
N TYR A 430 -9.28 14.74 5.78
CA TYR A 430 -9.44 13.68 6.78
C TYR A 430 -8.81 12.36 6.32
N VAL A 431 -8.96 12.03 5.04
CA VAL A 431 -8.36 10.83 4.43
C VAL A 431 -6.82 10.89 4.52
N ARG A 432 -6.21 12.06 4.27
CA ARG A 432 -4.76 12.25 4.42
C ARG A 432 -4.30 12.05 5.86
N GLU A 433 -5.00 12.63 6.83
CA GLU A 433 -4.69 12.45 8.26
C GLU A 433 -4.86 11.00 8.71
N MET A 434 -5.85 10.30 8.18
CA MET A 434 -6.07 8.89 8.44
C MET A 434 -4.94 8.01 7.86
N LEU A 435 -4.53 8.26 6.61
CA LEU A 435 -3.38 7.58 6.01
C LEU A 435 -2.08 7.85 6.78
N LEU A 436 -1.92 9.05 7.35
CA LEU A 436 -0.81 9.38 8.23
C LEU A 436 -0.83 8.57 9.52
N ASP A 437 -2.00 8.47 10.17
CA ASP A 437 -2.15 7.70 11.39
C ASP A 437 -1.89 6.20 11.15
N ILE A 438 -2.39 5.64 10.03
CA ILE A 438 -2.03 4.26 9.61
C ILE A 438 -0.52 4.14 9.43
N ALA A 439 0.09 5.04 8.65
CA ALA A 439 1.52 4.99 8.36
C ALA A 439 2.36 5.03 9.64
N GLU A 440 1.97 5.83 10.64
CA GLU A 440 2.75 6.06 11.86
C GLU A 440 2.47 5.09 13.00
N ARG A 441 1.24 4.60 13.11
CA ARG A 441 0.77 3.82 14.27
C ARG A 441 0.12 2.49 13.92
N GLY A 442 -0.30 2.30 12.66
CA GLY A 442 -1.03 1.12 12.20
C GLY A 442 -0.30 -0.21 12.48
N ARG A 443 1.04 -0.22 12.45
CA ARG A 443 1.85 -1.42 12.71
C ARG A 443 1.54 -2.12 14.04
N TYR A 444 1.21 -1.36 15.10
CA TYR A 444 0.93 -1.94 16.43
C TYR A 444 -0.50 -2.47 16.55
N LEU A 445 -1.39 -2.01 15.67
CA LEU A 445 -2.80 -2.42 15.63
C LEU A 445 -3.02 -3.60 14.68
N GLY A 446 -2.02 -3.99 13.88
CA GLY A 446 -2.21 -4.93 12.76
C GLY A 446 -2.87 -4.27 11.55
N LEU A 447 -2.88 -2.94 11.44
CA LEU A 447 -3.41 -2.21 10.29
C LEU A 447 -2.26 -1.79 9.37
N VAL A 448 -2.14 -2.44 8.21
CA VAL A 448 -0.97 -2.34 7.32
C VAL A 448 -1.37 -1.66 6.02
N LEU A 449 -0.63 -0.64 5.58
CA LEU A 449 -0.85 0.07 4.33
C LEU A 449 0.02 -0.51 3.21
N PHE A 450 -0.63 -0.98 2.14
CA PHE A 450 0.00 -1.27 0.86
C PHE A 450 -0.40 -0.16 -0.11
N GLY A 451 0.47 0.82 -0.29
CA GLY A 451 0.21 2.01 -1.09
C GLY A 451 0.95 2.00 -2.42
N ALA A 452 0.30 2.42 -3.49
CA ALA A 452 0.93 2.63 -4.78
C ALA A 452 0.71 4.05 -5.32
N GLN A 453 1.72 4.58 -6.02
CA GLN A 453 1.64 5.88 -6.70
C GLN A 453 2.56 5.89 -7.92
N GLN A 454 2.36 6.85 -8.83
CA GLN A 454 3.30 7.02 -9.94
C GLN A 454 4.64 7.57 -9.43
N PHE A 455 4.56 8.68 -8.69
CA PHE A 455 5.71 9.40 -8.16
C PHE A 455 5.62 9.47 -6.64
N ARG A 456 6.65 8.96 -5.96
CA ARG A 456 6.78 9.05 -4.50
C ARG A 456 6.84 10.51 -4.04
N SER A 457 7.41 11.40 -4.86
CA SER A 457 7.46 12.84 -4.57
C SER A 457 6.09 13.51 -4.51
N GLN A 458 5.07 12.94 -5.15
CA GLN A 458 3.70 13.49 -5.18
C GLN A 458 2.84 13.04 -4.00
N VAL A 459 3.37 12.19 -3.11
CA VAL A 459 2.66 11.73 -1.91
C VAL A 459 3.29 12.38 -0.69
N HIS A 460 2.45 12.63 0.32
CA HIS A 460 2.90 13.17 1.59
C HIS A 460 4.07 12.38 2.20
N ARG A 461 5.16 13.09 2.51
CA ARG A 461 6.45 12.48 2.89
C ARG A 461 6.38 11.54 4.08
N ARG A 462 5.53 11.83 5.07
CA ARG A 462 5.33 10.97 6.25
C ARG A 462 4.54 9.70 5.92
N VAL A 463 3.66 9.70 4.92
CA VAL A 463 2.94 8.48 4.52
C VAL A 463 3.91 7.48 3.90
N VAL A 464 4.69 7.92 2.91
CA VAL A 464 5.66 7.05 2.22
C VAL A 464 6.94 6.81 3.03
N GLY A 465 7.34 7.77 3.87
CA GLY A 465 8.57 7.71 4.67
C GLY A 465 8.50 6.74 5.85
N ASN A 466 7.30 6.46 6.36
CA ASN A 466 7.08 5.47 7.41
C ASN A 466 6.89 4.05 6.87
N ALA A 467 6.85 3.86 5.56
CA ALA A 467 6.84 2.52 4.97
C ALA A 467 8.24 1.91 5.00
N ALA A 468 8.38 0.81 5.73
CA ALA A 468 9.64 0.09 5.89
C ALA A 468 10.06 -0.63 4.60
N THR A 469 9.09 -1.04 3.79
CA THR A 469 9.33 -1.67 2.49
C THR A 469 8.98 -0.72 1.36
N ALA A 470 9.89 -0.54 0.42
CA ALA A 470 9.66 0.23 -0.79
C ALA A 470 10.06 -0.56 -2.03
N ILE A 471 9.18 -0.55 -3.04
CA ILE A 471 9.47 -1.08 -4.38
C ILE A 471 9.48 0.09 -5.35
N PHE A 472 10.58 0.21 -6.06
CA PHE A 472 10.75 1.21 -7.12
C PHE A 472 10.75 0.49 -8.46
N GLY A 473 9.71 0.72 -9.24
CA GLY A 473 9.71 0.40 -10.66
C GLY A 473 10.52 1.41 -11.45
N ARG A 474 10.37 1.39 -12.78
CA ARG A 474 10.98 2.39 -13.65
C ARG A 474 10.50 3.80 -13.26
N SER A 475 11.43 4.73 -13.11
CA SER A 475 11.17 6.14 -12.80
C SER A 475 11.96 7.05 -13.74
N ASP A 476 11.51 8.27 -13.96
CA ASP A 476 12.31 9.26 -14.68
C ASP A 476 13.42 9.86 -13.80
N LEU A 477 14.41 10.48 -14.44
CA LEU A 477 15.58 11.03 -13.75
C LEU A 477 15.23 12.19 -12.81
N ASP A 478 14.20 12.97 -13.13
CA ASP A 478 13.76 14.09 -12.31
C ASP A 478 13.20 13.58 -10.98
N GLU A 479 12.37 12.55 -11.02
CA GLU A 479 11.84 11.85 -9.85
C GLU A 479 12.97 11.21 -9.02
N LEU A 480 13.91 10.52 -9.68
CA LEU A 480 15.06 9.86 -9.01
C LEU A 480 16.02 10.87 -8.35
N GLY A 481 15.98 12.14 -8.77
CA GLY A 481 16.69 13.26 -8.14
C GLY A 481 16.08 13.73 -6.83
N THR A 482 14.82 13.37 -6.54
CA THR A 482 14.11 13.84 -5.34
C THR A 482 14.58 13.16 -4.05
N ALA A 483 14.29 13.79 -2.91
CA ALA A 483 14.70 13.32 -1.58
C ALA A 483 14.25 11.88 -1.27
N GLY A 484 13.13 11.43 -1.85
CA GLY A 484 12.59 10.08 -1.64
C GLY A 484 13.49 8.94 -2.14
N TYR A 485 14.47 9.24 -3.00
CA TYR A 485 15.37 8.27 -3.63
C TYR A 485 16.84 8.47 -3.22
N GLN A 486 17.13 9.33 -2.23
CA GLN A 486 18.50 9.57 -1.77
C GLN A 486 19.18 8.31 -1.22
N GLY A 487 18.40 7.35 -0.70
CA GLY A 487 18.93 6.07 -0.25
C GLY A 487 19.38 5.13 -1.39
N LEU A 488 19.06 5.44 -2.65
CA LEU A 488 19.51 4.65 -3.80
C LEU A 488 20.89 5.12 -4.29
N SER A 489 21.75 4.16 -4.60
CA SER A 489 23.04 4.44 -5.23
C SER A 489 22.84 5.07 -6.62
N PRO A 490 23.76 5.92 -7.13
CA PRO A 490 23.70 6.43 -8.49
C PRO A 490 23.53 5.34 -9.55
N ALA A 491 24.15 4.18 -9.32
CA ALA A 491 24.09 3.01 -10.17
C ALA A 491 22.68 2.45 -10.38
N THR A 492 21.83 2.59 -9.35
CA THR A 492 20.45 2.10 -9.33
C THR A 492 19.45 3.15 -9.81
N LYS A 493 19.91 4.38 -10.11
CA LYS A 493 19.10 5.49 -10.65
C LYS A 493 19.29 5.57 -12.17
N ILE A 494 18.86 4.52 -12.86
CA ILE A 494 19.02 4.33 -14.32
C ILE A 494 17.71 4.52 -15.08
#